data_AF-A0A2V8SRF8-F1
#
_entry.id   AF-A0A2V8SRF8-F1
#
_cell.length_a   1.000
_cell.length_b   1.000
_cell.length_c   1.000
_cell.angle_alpha   90.00
_cell.angle_beta   90.00
_cell.angle_gamma   90.00
#
_symmetry.space_group_name_H-M   'P 1'
#
loop_
_entity.id
_entity.type
_entity.pdbx_description
1 polymer ?
#
loop_
_entity_poly.entity_id
_entity_poly.type
_entity_poly.pdbx_seq_one_letter_code
_entity_poly.pdbx_strand_id
1 'polypeptide(L)'
;MKVLVVILGCVLVMLTGSAVLTILLHRNLRKTASENGEWSGPFYYPNCPRCSTPVPKARVPRSLRQVFLGGWTCQSCGCEIARNGHER
;
A
#
# COMPACT_ATOMS: atom_id res chain seq x y z
N MET A 1 4.03 22.76 45.60
CA MET A 1 3.17 23.26 44.49
C MET A 1 3.97 23.72 43.26
N LYS A 2 5.01 24.57 43.39
CA LYS A 2 5.84 25.04 42.25
C LYS A 2 6.49 23.92 41.42
N VAL A 3 7.10 22.92 42.08
CA VAL A 3 7.76 21.78 41.42
C VAL A 3 6.77 20.92 40.63
N LEU A 4 5.56 20.73 41.15
CA LEU A 4 4.50 19.96 40.48
C LEU A 4 4.07 20.62 39.16
N VAL A 5 3.93 21.95 39.14
CA VAL A 5 3.58 22.72 37.95
C VAL A 5 4.67 22.60 36.87
N VAL A 6 5.95 22.62 37.28
CA VAL A 6 7.08 22.44 36.35
C VAL A 6 7.06 21.05 35.73
N ILE A 7 6.86 20.00 36.54
CA ILE A 7 6.79 18.61 36.04
C ILE A 7 5.62 18.44 35.06
N LEU A 8 4.43 18.92 35.41
CA LEU A 8 3.25 18.87 34.52
C LEU A 8 3.50 19.57 33.19
N GLY A 9 4.16 20.75 33.22
CA GLY A 9 4.54 21.48 32.02
C GLY A 9 5.51 20.70 31.13
N CYS A 10 6.57 20.13 31.72
CA CYS A 10 7.53 19.32 30.98
C CYS A 10 6.89 18.08 30.34
N VAL A 11 6.00 17.39 31.06
CA VAL A 11 5.29 16.22 30.54
C VAL A 11 4.40 16.62 29.35
N LEU A 12 3.66 17.72 29.44
CA LEU A 12 2.80 18.21 28.35
C LEU A 12 3.60 18.55 27.08
N VAL A 13 4.78 19.17 27.23
CA VAL A 13 5.67 19.49 26.10
C VAL A 13 6.21 18.21 25.45
N MET A 14 6.61 17.22 26.25
CA MET A 14 7.11 15.94 25.73
C MET A 14 6.01 15.14 25.01
N LEU A 15 4.78 15.13 25.55
CA LEU A 15 3.64 14.46 24.92
C LEU A 15 3.28 15.10 23.58
N THR A 16 3.19 16.43 23.52
CA THR A 16 2.90 17.14 22.28
C THR A 16 4.01 16.96 21.23
N GLY A 17 5.29 17.03 21.64
CA GLY A 17 6.42 16.79 20.75
C GLY A 17 6.43 15.37 20.15
N SER A 18 6.20 14.35 20.97
CA SER A 18 6.16 12.95 20.51
C SER A 18 4.97 12.68 19.57
N ALA A 19 3.82 13.29 19.82
CA ALA A 19 2.65 13.21 18.94
C ALA A 19 2.91 13.87 17.57
N VAL A 20 3.55 15.04 17.54
CA VAL A 20 3.91 15.70 16.28
C VAL A 20 4.90 14.84 15.47
N LEU A 21 5.93 14.30 16.14
CA LEU A 21 6.93 13.46 15.48
C LEU A 21 6.31 12.20 14.86
N THR A 22 5.44 11.51 15.60
CA THR A 22 4.76 10.30 15.09
C THR A 22 3.85 10.60 13.90
N ILE A 23 3.12 11.73 13.91
CA ILE A 23 2.31 12.17 12.76
C ILE A 23 3.18 12.45 11.54
N LEU A 24 4.31 13.14 11.70
CA LEU A 24 5.23 13.46 10.61
C LEU A 24 5.86 12.20 10.01
N LEU A 25 6.29 11.26 10.85
CA LEU A 25 6.82 9.97 10.41
C LEU A 25 5.76 9.18 9.63
N HIS A 26 4.53 9.11 10.13
CA HIS A 26 3.45 8.42 9.42
C HIS A 26 3.19 9.05 8.04
N ARG A 27 3.20 10.38 7.94
CA ARG A 27 3.00 11.08 6.65
C ARG A 27 4.14 10.81 5.68
N ASN A 28 5.38 10.80 6.15
CA ASN A 28 6.55 10.51 5.32
C ASN A 28 6.56 9.07 4.80
N LEU A 29 6.19 8.10 5.66
CA LEU A 29 6.03 6.70 5.27
C LEU A 29 4.88 6.51 4.26
N ARG A 30 3.77 7.25 4.39
CA ARG A 30 2.68 7.21 3.39
C ARG A 30 3.09 7.80 2.05
N LYS A 31 3.85 8.89 2.04
CA LYS A 31 4.35 9.52 0.80
C LYS A 31 5.31 8.59 0.05
N THR A 32 6.31 8.06 0.76
CA THR A 32 7.26 7.09 0.19
C THR A 32 6.54 5.83 -0.30
N ALA A 33 5.55 5.31 0.43
CA ALA A 33 4.73 4.19 -0.04
C ALA A 33 3.90 4.52 -1.30
N SER A 34 3.53 5.78 -1.52
CA SER A 34 2.76 6.20 -2.69
C SER A 34 3.64 6.47 -3.92
N GLU A 35 4.87 6.96 -3.72
CA GLU A 35 5.81 7.31 -4.80
C GLU A 35 6.60 6.08 -5.29
N ASN A 36 6.77 5.05 -4.45
CA ASN A 36 7.57 3.86 -4.75
C ASN A 36 6.82 2.73 -5.50
N GLY A 37 5.67 3.03 -6.11
CA GLY A 37 4.99 2.12 -7.03
C GLY A 37 3.95 1.21 -6.38
N GLU A 38 2.84 1.06 -7.10
CA GLU A 38 1.68 0.22 -6.83
C GLU A 38 0.85 0.49 -5.57
N TRP A 39 -0.08 1.43 -5.71
CA TRP A 39 -1.30 1.40 -4.90
C TRP A 39 -2.21 0.25 -5.37
N SER A 40 -2.00 -0.96 -4.83
CA SER A 40 -2.93 -2.09 -4.98
C SER A 40 -4.10 -1.93 -4.01
N GLY A 41 -4.99 -0.97 -4.27
CA GLY A 41 -6.31 -0.98 -3.65
C GLY A 41 -7.06 -2.28 -4.02
N PRO A 42 -8.06 -2.73 -3.25
CA PRO A 42 -8.79 -3.97 -3.49
C PRO A 42 -9.60 -4.00 -4.81
N PHE A 43 -9.57 -2.92 -5.60
CA PHE A 43 -10.30 -2.74 -6.85
C PHE A 43 -9.44 -2.19 -7.99
N TYR A 44 -8.14 -2.50 -8.02
CA TYR A 44 -7.37 -2.25 -9.24
C TYR A 44 -7.71 -3.35 -10.25
N TYR A 45 -8.46 -2.99 -11.29
CA TYR A 45 -8.70 -3.82 -12.46
C TYR A 45 -7.63 -3.45 -13.50
N PRO A 46 -6.43 -4.07 -13.49
CA PRO A 46 -5.44 -3.76 -14.49
C PRO A 46 -5.98 -4.19 -15.86
N ASN A 47 -6.02 -3.28 -16.82
CA ASN A 47 -5.98 -3.71 -18.21
C ASN A 47 -4.70 -4.52 -18.40
N CYS A 48 -4.75 -5.56 -19.23
CA CYS A 48 -3.57 -6.36 -19.53
C CYS A 48 -2.44 -5.44 -20.03
N PRO A 49 -1.24 -5.46 -19.42
CA PRO A 49 -0.14 -4.57 -19.82
C PRO A 49 0.34 -4.85 -21.26
N ARG A 50 0.07 -6.06 -21.78
CA ARG A 50 0.50 -6.49 -23.11
C ARG A 50 -0.53 -6.16 -24.20
N CYS A 51 -1.81 -6.37 -23.95
CA CYS A 51 -2.86 -6.27 -24.98
C CYS A 51 -4.01 -5.33 -24.61
N SER A 52 -3.91 -4.64 -23.47
CA SER A 52 -4.89 -3.70 -22.93
C SER A 52 -6.29 -4.28 -22.68
N THR A 53 -6.48 -5.59 -22.85
CA THR A 53 -7.75 -6.26 -22.59
C THR A 53 -8.08 -6.20 -21.10
N PRO A 54 -9.31 -5.83 -20.72
CA PRO A 54 -9.71 -5.82 -19.31
C PRO A 54 -9.60 -7.23 -18.73
N VAL A 55 -8.93 -7.35 -17.58
CA VAL A 55 -8.86 -8.63 -16.87
C VAL A 55 -10.20 -8.95 -16.21
N PRO A 56 -10.58 -10.23 -16.10
CA PRO A 56 -11.84 -10.62 -15.49
C PRO A 56 -11.89 -10.21 -14.01
N LYS A 57 -13.07 -9.74 -13.56
CA LYS A 57 -13.30 -9.37 -12.15
C LYS A 57 -13.13 -10.56 -11.22
N ALA A 58 -13.57 -11.74 -11.66
CA ALA A 58 -13.37 -12.98 -10.94
C ALA A 58 -11.93 -13.48 -11.15
N ARG A 59 -11.16 -13.56 -10.06
CA ARG A 59 -9.80 -14.11 -10.09
C ARG A 59 -9.87 -15.63 -10.21
N VAL A 60 -9.36 -16.16 -11.32
CA VAL A 60 -9.16 -17.59 -11.54
C VAL A 60 -7.66 -17.85 -11.68
N PRO A 61 -6.99 -18.42 -10.65
CA PRO A 61 -5.58 -18.73 -10.74
C PRO A 61 -5.34 -19.90 -11.72
N ARG A 62 -4.37 -19.74 -12.61
CA ARG A 62 -3.91 -20.76 -13.59
C ARG A 62 -2.54 -21.33 -13.25
N SER A 63 -1.84 -20.78 -12.27
CA SER A 63 -0.56 -21.28 -11.77
C SER A 63 -0.50 -21.26 -10.24
N LEU A 64 0.33 -22.15 -9.66
CA LEU A 64 0.58 -22.19 -8.21
C LEU A 64 1.09 -20.82 -7.72
N ARG A 65 1.86 -20.13 -8.55
CA ARG A 65 2.35 -18.78 -8.26
C ARG A 65 1.20 -17.80 -8.07
N GLN A 66 0.20 -17.84 -8.95
CA GLN A 66 -1.02 -17.04 -8.81
C GLN A 66 -1.91 -17.50 -7.66
N VAL A 67 -1.82 -18.73 -7.18
CA VAL A 67 -2.49 -19.14 -5.93
C VAL A 67 -1.87 -18.40 -4.74
N PHE A 68 -0.55 -18.43 -4.59
CA PHE A 68 0.15 -17.85 -3.44
C PHE A 68 0.30 -16.32 -3.47
N LEU A 69 0.72 -15.74 -4.60
CA LEU A 69 1.00 -14.30 -4.71
C LEU A 69 -0.20 -13.51 -5.23
N GLY A 70 -1.10 -14.18 -5.95
CA GLY A 70 -2.17 -13.55 -6.71
C GLY A 70 -1.74 -12.96 -8.03
N GLY A 71 -2.67 -12.24 -8.64
CA GLY A 71 -2.59 -11.83 -10.03
C GLY A 71 -3.73 -12.42 -10.86
N TRP A 72 -3.63 -12.19 -12.17
CA TRP A 72 -4.58 -12.59 -13.19
C TRP A 72 -3.82 -13.22 -14.36
N THR A 73 -4.50 -14.08 -15.12
CA THR A 73 -4.04 -14.48 -16.46
C THR A 73 -4.93 -13.79 -17.47
N CYS A 74 -4.33 -13.09 -18.43
CA CYS A 74 -5.09 -12.50 -19.52
C CYS A 74 -5.71 -13.60 -20.39
N GLN A 75 -7.03 -13.55 -20.62
CA GLN A 75 -7.71 -14.52 -21.49
C GLN A 75 -7.46 -14.27 -22.99
N SER A 76 -7.02 -13.07 -23.37
CA SER A 76 -6.75 -12.71 -24.77
C SER A 76 -5.33 -13.10 -25.21
N CYS A 77 -4.30 -12.68 -24.46
CA CYS A 77 -2.90 -12.93 -24.83
C CYS A 77 -2.19 -14.00 -23.98
N GLY A 78 -2.82 -14.49 -22.91
CA GLY A 78 -2.27 -15.56 -22.08
C GLY A 78 -1.19 -15.15 -21.08
N CYS A 79 -0.75 -13.89 -21.03
CA CYS A 79 0.29 -13.46 -20.09
C CYS A 79 -0.19 -13.52 -18.63
N GLU A 80 0.75 -13.78 -17.71
CA GLU A 80 0.52 -13.64 -16.28
C GLU A 80 0.70 -12.18 -15.87
N ILE A 81 -0.26 -11.65 -15.14
CA ILE A 81 -0.29 -10.29 -14.63
C ILE A 81 -0.20 -10.41 -13.12
N ALA A 82 0.84 -9.88 -12.51
CA ALA A 82 0.94 -9.85 -11.06
C ALA A 82 -0.16 -8.98 -10.45
N ARG A 83 -0.43 -9.16 -9.15
CA ARG A 83 -1.43 -8.34 -8.41
C ARG A 83 -1.20 -6.83 -8.58
N ASN A 84 0.04 -6.48 -8.86
CA ASN A 84 0.56 -5.15 -8.97
C ASN A 84 0.38 -4.56 -10.40
N GLY A 85 -0.16 -5.35 -11.35
CA GLY A 85 -0.48 -4.90 -12.71
C GLY A 85 0.64 -5.08 -13.73
N HIS A 86 1.84 -5.47 -13.28
CA HIS A 86 2.96 -5.79 -14.16
C HIS A 86 2.86 -7.19 -14.76
N GLU A 87 3.41 -7.37 -15.96
CA GLU A 87 3.58 -8.69 -16.58
C GLU A 87 4.63 -9.53 -15.83
N ARG A 88 4.41 -10.84 -15.73
CA ARG A 88 5.28 -11.81 -15.05
C ARG A 88 5.59 -13.02 -15.93
#